data_AF-A0A0C3S2U9-F1
#
_entry.id   AF-A0A0C3S2U9-F1
#
_cell.length_a   1.000
_cell.length_b   1.000
_cell.length_c   1.000
_cell.angle_alpha   90.00
_cell.angle_beta   90.00
_cell.angle_gamma   90.00
#
_symmetry.space_group_name_H-M   'P 1'
#
loop_
_entity.id
_entity.type
_entity.pdbx_description
1 polymer ?
#
loop_
_entity_poly.entity_id
_entity_poly.type
_entity_poly.pdbx_seq_one_letter_code
_entity_poly.pdbx_strand_id
1 'polypeptide(L)'
;MPCTPPPPQPDGRTRYVYQRWLRKSDGPLLTKPPPLGVRASNELIWGHNLEDFCWIERIPGADVLTIWSRSMIKEYGENYDEGEFQEPDDAQVPRMRHPWPVLKIPNDDIRVRKDAWGVIDQGCEAHARPEYAPKRRDDPADSSDQVEDNATKVAALVKKLFGFDDGRDVFTLNDPHYPLRSPEGNIYAFLFKSRIRHSFLSVRGDLPPATIQIPQLTSFTQIDGELVGIQIDEYGVEVMGDHAGRFAGLCEAPEQMSADDEISHNVEGEVDELSKHVEGQIHLDDVLEGMDDLPSDKKIPYDSPFSRKDIPKLEEDLPKYYFPDILYVHDPHKVTSTSHRTYADASSTKFPPNATMTYKRMYPELPRDHAKDRDQPTSPPREAHLHLAHQNRLGVGNHSLVHDAPLTLPTPLSAHSRNGTVRVAAKSAFPRVSARELLANEAKMYNLFPDHLSQDWCGYNLVTPVRHPVPVGPVVPKFFGYYVPVVNGMPCSATDVNAPSPILLIEQCGEDINPREFNRDDKSECYSLMLRLHYDGFTQGSFYVRNILTQPGPLTAPPDRRSKKTPSFRVIDFGRGVEFRQFIGSRSDKDRVERKQREWANIIDDEDQRAQRELRIPDFDY
;
A
#
# COMPACT_ATOMS: atom_id res chain seq x y z
N MET A 1 2.53 -27.19 31.56
CA MET A 1 2.36 -28.37 30.67
C MET A 1 3.23 -28.17 29.45
N PRO A 2 3.87 -29.20 28.86
CA PRO A 2 4.52 -29.02 27.57
C PRO A 2 3.45 -28.58 26.57
N CYS A 3 3.56 -27.34 26.06
CA CYS A 3 2.72 -26.86 24.97
C CYS A 3 2.69 -27.95 23.90
N THR A 4 1.50 -28.46 23.60
CA THR A 4 1.30 -29.30 22.44
C THR A 4 1.97 -28.62 21.25
N PRO A 5 2.80 -29.33 20.47
CA PRO A 5 3.37 -28.75 19.26
C PRO A 5 2.22 -28.16 18.44
N PRO A 6 2.40 -26.95 17.86
CA PRO A 6 1.36 -26.32 17.09
C PRO A 6 0.83 -27.34 16.07
N PRO A 7 -0.49 -27.41 15.87
CA PRO A 7 -1.06 -28.34 14.89
C PRO A 7 -0.29 -28.19 13.57
N PRO A 8 -0.01 -29.31 12.87
CA PRO A 8 0.72 -29.25 11.61
C PRO A 8 0.06 -28.19 10.74
N GLN A 9 0.84 -27.17 10.37
CA GLN A 9 0.29 -26.04 9.64
C GLN A 9 -0.41 -26.59 8.40
N PRO A 10 -1.71 -26.29 8.21
CA PRO A 10 -2.40 -26.72 7.00
C PRO A 10 -1.57 -26.23 5.81
N ASP A 11 -1.33 -27.10 4.83
CA ASP A 11 -0.52 -26.81 3.64
C ASP A 11 -0.81 -25.40 3.09
N GLY A 12 0.00 -24.40 3.49
CA GLY A 12 -0.37 -23.00 3.32
C GLY A 12 0.55 -22.01 4.02
N ARG A 13 0.64 -20.79 3.45
CA ARG A 13 1.47 -19.65 3.88
C ARG A 13 0.88 -18.94 5.12
N THR A 14 0.13 -19.62 6.00
CA THR A 14 -0.68 -18.88 6.96
C THR A 14 0.14 -18.25 8.08
N ARG A 15 0.16 -16.92 8.15
CA ARG A 15 0.91 -16.15 9.14
C ARG A 15 0.00 -15.78 10.30
N TYR A 16 0.31 -16.28 11.48
CA TYR A 16 -0.40 -15.92 12.70
C TYR A 16 0.58 -15.40 13.75
N VAL A 17 0.07 -14.54 14.62
CA VAL A 17 0.75 -14.15 15.85
C VAL A 17 0.43 -15.20 16.89
N TYR A 18 1.43 -15.99 17.27
CA TYR A 18 1.27 -17.07 18.25
C TYR A 18 1.87 -16.73 19.61
N GLN A 19 2.77 -15.75 19.68
CA GLN A 19 3.40 -15.36 20.92
C GLN A 19 2.44 -14.53 21.77
N ARG A 20 2.48 -14.75 23.07
CA ARG A 20 1.79 -13.93 24.07
C ARG A 20 2.83 -13.31 24.98
N TRP A 21 2.74 -12.00 25.19
CA TRP A 21 3.56 -11.28 26.14
C TRP A 21 2.80 -11.13 27.45
N LEU A 22 3.25 -11.87 28.47
CA LEU A 22 2.65 -11.83 29.80
C LEU A 22 3.06 -10.53 30.52
N ARG A 23 2.06 -9.74 30.88
CA ARG A 23 2.24 -8.50 31.61
C ARG A 23 2.35 -8.75 33.11
N LYS A 24 2.92 -7.79 33.85
CA LYS A 24 2.78 -7.83 35.31
C LYS A 24 1.31 -7.67 35.67
N SER A 25 0.81 -8.46 36.61
CA SER A 25 -0.58 -8.36 37.08
C SER A 25 -0.94 -6.99 37.65
N ASP A 26 0.06 -6.23 38.13
CA ASP A 26 -0.06 -4.87 38.65
C ASP A 26 0.48 -3.81 37.67
N GLY A 27 0.71 -4.18 36.40
CA GLY A 27 1.19 -3.28 35.37
C GLY A 27 0.20 -2.15 35.04
N PRO A 28 0.67 -1.00 34.54
CA PRO A 28 -0.21 0.09 34.12
C PRO A 28 -1.07 -0.28 32.90
N LEU A 29 -2.13 0.48 32.63
CA LEU A 29 -2.85 0.36 31.35
C LEU A 29 -1.92 0.69 30.17
N LEU A 30 -1.99 -0.08 29.07
CA LEU A 30 -1.26 0.30 27.84
C LEU A 30 -1.84 1.60 27.26
N THR A 31 -1.01 2.63 27.20
CA THR A 31 -1.37 3.97 26.73
C THR A 31 -1.60 4.01 25.22
N LYS A 32 -2.31 5.06 24.78
CA LYS A 32 -2.40 5.43 23.36
C LYS A 32 -1.84 6.85 23.18
N PRO A 33 -1.09 7.13 22.09
CA PRO A 33 -0.67 6.17 21.07
C PRO A 33 0.25 5.09 21.66
N PRO A 34 0.29 3.88 21.06
CA PRO A 34 1.22 2.86 21.52
C PRO A 34 2.66 3.33 21.26
N PRO A 35 3.66 2.74 21.92
CA PRO A 35 5.08 3.00 21.67
C PRO A 35 5.41 2.95 20.18
N LEU A 36 6.33 3.80 19.74
CA LEU A 36 6.66 3.89 18.32
C LEU A 36 7.45 2.67 17.87
N GLY A 37 8.23 2.02 18.72
CA GLY A 37 9.09 0.90 18.38
C GLY A 37 9.94 1.15 17.12
N VAL A 38 10.34 0.06 16.47
CA VAL A 38 10.97 0.09 15.15
C VAL A 38 9.88 0.13 14.08
N ARG A 39 10.11 0.91 13.02
CA ARG A 39 9.19 1.10 11.90
C ARG A 39 9.94 1.01 10.58
N ALA A 40 9.33 0.36 9.59
CA ALA A 40 9.77 0.48 8.20
C ALA A 40 9.46 1.90 7.67
N SER A 41 9.89 2.21 6.45
CA SER A 41 9.71 3.54 5.84
C SER A 41 8.25 3.98 5.68
N ASN A 42 7.30 3.04 5.76
CA ASN A 42 5.87 3.33 5.71
C ASN A 42 5.24 3.57 7.09
N GLU A 43 6.05 3.69 8.15
CA GLU A 43 5.65 4.04 9.52
C GLU A 43 4.68 3.05 10.20
N LEU A 44 4.41 1.89 9.59
CA LEU A 44 3.57 0.83 10.17
C LEU A 44 4.35 -0.05 11.15
N ILE A 45 3.62 -0.68 12.08
CA ILE A 45 4.18 -1.61 13.07
C ILE A 45 4.95 -2.70 12.33
N TRP A 46 6.25 -2.81 12.64
CA TRP A 46 7.17 -3.69 11.95
C TRP A 46 7.76 -4.75 12.90
N GLY A 47 8.00 -5.93 12.35
CA GLY A 47 8.79 -7.00 12.96
C GLY A 47 9.65 -7.70 11.90
N HIS A 48 10.86 -8.12 12.27
CA HIS A 48 11.79 -8.79 11.36
C HIS A 48 11.28 -10.17 10.93
N ASN A 49 10.64 -10.88 11.86
CA ASN A 49 10.01 -12.17 11.67
C ASN A 49 8.63 -12.21 12.37
N LEU A 50 7.91 -13.33 12.26
CA LEU A 50 6.58 -13.47 12.88
C LEU A 50 6.62 -13.60 14.41
N GLU A 51 7.76 -14.01 14.98
CA GLU A 51 7.96 -14.13 16.44
C GLU A 51 8.15 -12.77 17.10
N ASP A 52 8.46 -11.74 16.32
CA ASP A 52 8.55 -10.36 16.81
C ASP A 52 7.18 -9.73 17.07
N PHE A 53 6.08 -10.43 16.82
CA PHE A 53 4.75 -9.96 17.16
C PHE A 53 4.21 -10.77 18.33
N CYS A 54 3.63 -10.07 19.31
CA CYS A 54 3.06 -10.69 20.50
C CYS A 54 1.66 -10.14 20.77
N TRP A 55 0.74 -11.03 21.14
CA TRP A 55 -0.48 -10.64 21.82
C TRP A 55 -0.14 -10.16 23.23
N ILE A 56 -0.59 -8.97 23.59
CA ILE A 56 -0.34 -8.36 24.89
C ILE A 56 -1.64 -7.81 25.48
N GLU A 57 -1.83 -8.01 26.79
CA GLU A 57 -3.01 -7.52 27.52
C GLU A 57 -2.98 -5.99 27.63
N ARG A 58 -4.02 -5.31 27.14
CA ARG A 58 -4.15 -3.86 27.32
C ARG A 58 -4.32 -3.51 28.79
N ILE A 59 -5.17 -4.27 29.49
CA ILE A 59 -5.41 -4.19 30.94
C ILE A 59 -4.90 -5.50 31.53
N PRO A 60 -3.89 -5.48 32.43
CA PRO A 60 -3.39 -6.72 33.03
C PRO A 60 -4.50 -7.52 33.73
N GLY A 61 -4.53 -8.82 33.46
CA GLY A 61 -5.53 -9.73 34.03
C GLY A 61 -6.92 -9.62 33.41
N ALA A 62 -7.11 -8.80 32.37
CA ALA A 62 -8.34 -8.77 31.59
C ALA A 62 -8.11 -9.36 30.19
N ASP A 63 -9.14 -10.00 29.64
CA ASP A 63 -9.13 -10.63 28.31
C ASP A 63 -9.31 -9.58 27.19
N VAL A 64 -8.50 -8.53 27.23
CA VAL A 64 -8.49 -7.44 26.25
C VAL A 64 -7.10 -7.37 25.62
N LEU A 65 -6.92 -8.11 24.53
CA LEU A 65 -5.62 -8.25 23.87
C LEU A 65 -5.44 -7.24 22.73
N THR A 66 -4.19 -6.84 22.50
CA THR A 66 -3.73 -6.15 21.30
C THR A 66 -2.45 -6.80 20.80
N ILE A 67 -2.04 -6.55 19.56
CA ILE A 67 -0.75 -7.03 19.05
C ILE A 67 0.24 -5.87 19.12
N TRP A 68 1.37 -6.09 19.78
CA TRP A 68 2.54 -5.21 19.75
C TRP A 68 3.71 -5.93 19.10
N SER A 69 4.64 -5.17 18.50
CA SER A 69 5.92 -5.73 18.11
C SER A 69 6.90 -5.78 19.28
N ARG A 70 7.91 -6.63 19.19
CA ARG A 70 9.01 -6.77 20.15
C ARG A 70 9.65 -5.44 20.47
N SER A 71 9.94 -4.62 19.46
CA SER A 71 10.56 -3.31 19.63
C SER A 71 9.65 -2.32 20.37
N MET A 72 8.32 -2.42 20.20
CA MET A 72 7.36 -1.62 20.99
C MET A 72 7.36 -2.03 22.47
N ILE A 73 7.41 -3.34 22.75
CA ILE A 73 7.49 -3.87 24.12
C ILE A 73 8.79 -3.40 24.79
N LYS A 74 9.91 -3.45 24.06
CA LYS A 74 11.21 -2.96 24.53
C LYS A 74 11.17 -1.47 24.87
N GLU A 75 10.64 -0.64 23.97
CA GLU A 75 10.50 0.81 24.19
C GLU A 75 9.65 1.12 25.41
N TYR A 76 8.56 0.37 25.61
CA TYR A 76 7.69 0.52 26.76
C TYR A 76 8.31 0.06 28.09
N GLY A 77 9.29 -0.86 28.03
CA GLY A 77 10.03 -1.35 29.21
C GLY A 77 9.26 -2.35 30.10
N GLU A 78 8.21 -2.99 29.58
CA GLU A 78 7.41 -3.96 30.34
C GLU A 78 8.08 -5.33 30.37
N ASN A 79 8.88 -5.59 31.40
CA ASN A 79 9.57 -6.88 31.64
C ASN A 79 10.41 -7.38 30.47
N TYR A 80 10.85 -6.49 29.60
CA TYR A 80 11.60 -6.89 28.42
C TYR A 80 12.95 -7.51 28.82
N ASP A 81 13.17 -8.76 28.41
CA ASP A 81 14.45 -9.45 28.52
C ASP A 81 14.94 -9.84 27.13
N GLU A 82 16.06 -9.24 26.72
CA GLU A 82 16.72 -9.50 25.43
C GLU A 82 17.11 -10.99 25.29
N GLY A 83 17.35 -11.69 26.42
CA GLY A 83 17.70 -13.11 26.45
C GLY A 83 16.57 -14.08 26.08
N GLU A 84 15.31 -13.61 26.01
CA GLU A 84 14.16 -14.42 25.58
C GLU A 84 14.11 -14.62 24.05
N PHE A 85 14.90 -13.86 23.29
CA PHE A 85 14.89 -13.87 21.84
C PHE A 85 16.20 -14.40 21.24
N GLN A 86 16.11 -15.01 20.06
CA GLN A 86 17.27 -15.64 19.39
C GLN A 86 18.31 -14.63 18.92
N GLU A 87 17.84 -13.48 18.42
CA GLU A 87 18.67 -12.41 17.89
C GLU A 87 18.46 -11.15 18.72
N PRO A 88 19.52 -10.37 18.99
CA PRO A 88 19.35 -9.11 19.69
C PRO A 88 18.63 -8.10 18.77
N ASP A 89 17.74 -7.32 19.36
CA ASP A 89 16.86 -6.38 18.66
C ASP A 89 17.63 -5.24 17.96
N ASP A 90 18.83 -4.89 18.45
CA ASP A 90 19.71 -3.91 17.79
C ASP A 90 20.28 -4.41 16.44
N ALA A 91 20.30 -5.73 16.20
CA ALA A 91 20.67 -6.31 14.92
C ALA A 91 19.51 -6.26 13.91
N GLN A 92 18.29 -5.99 14.35
CA GLN A 92 17.07 -6.07 13.54
C GLN A 92 16.61 -4.68 13.10
N VAL A 93 17.19 -4.20 12.00
CA VAL A 93 16.75 -2.95 11.35
C VAL A 93 15.97 -3.23 10.06
N PRO A 94 14.87 -2.49 9.79
CA PRO A 94 14.18 -2.53 8.52
C PRO A 94 15.16 -2.19 7.41
N ARG A 95 15.26 -3.08 6.43
CA ARG A 95 16.18 -2.95 5.31
C ARG A 95 15.41 -3.13 4.02
N MET A 96 15.67 -2.22 3.08
CA MET A 96 15.21 -2.37 1.71
C MET A 96 15.86 -3.60 1.07
N ARG A 97 15.04 -4.43 0.44
CA ARG A 97 15.45 -5.60 -0.31
C ARG A 97 15.59 -5.25 -1.78
N HIS A 98 16.66 -5.74 -2.39
CA HIS A 98 16.90 -5.52 -3.81
C HIS A 98 16.39 -6.72 -4.63
N PRO A 99 15.59 -6.50 -5.68
CA PRO A 99 15.21 -7.56 -6.58
C PRO A 99 16.46 -8.12 -7.27
N TRP A 100 16.32 -9.29 -7.88
CA TRP A 100 17.42 -9.96 -8.57
C TRP A 100 18.07 -9.00 -9.58
N PRO A 101 19.39 -8.78 -9.53
CA PRO A 101 20.04 -7.77 -10.35
C PRO A 101 19.99 -8.15 -11.83
N VAL A 102 19.45 -7.24 -12.64
CA VAL A 102 19.37 -7.31 -14.09
C VAL A 102 20.15 -6.17 -14.75
N LEU A 103 20.35 -5.05 -14.06
CA LEU A 103 21.08 -3.88 -14.53
C LEU A 103 22.59 -4.04 -14.34
N LYS A 104 23.35 -3.50 -15.30
CA LYS A 104 24.80 -3.36 -15.26
C LYS A 104 25.21 -1.97 -15.70
N ILE A 105 26.22 -1.43 -15.03
CA ILE A 105 26.95 -0.24 -15.48
C ILE A 105 28.32 -0.77 -15.90
N PRO A 106 28.75 -0.57 -17.16
CA PRO A 106 30.14 -0.74 -17.57
C PRO A 106 31.07 -0.05 -16.56
N ASN A 107 32.26 -0.59 -16.32
CA ASN A 107 33.28 0.00 -15.44
C ASN A 107 33.79 1.36 -15.99
N ASP A 108 32.92 2.35 -16.04
CA ASP A 108 33.27 3.74 -16.24
C ASP A 108 33.66 4.29 -14.87
N ASP A 109 34.70 5.14 -14.80
CA ASP A 109 35.23 5.76 -13.58
C ASP A 109 34.22 6.61 -12.77
N ILE A 110 32.93 6.56 -13.14
CA ILE A 110 31.81 7.12 -12.39
C ILE A 110 31.73 6.36 -11.06
N ARG A 111 32.08 7.05 -9.97
CA ARG A 111 31.93 6.58 -8.58
C ARG A 111 30.45 6.45 -8.21
N VAL A 112 29.76 5.49 -8.80
CA VAL A 112 28.49 5.01 -8.25
C VAL A 112 28.83 4.19 -7.00
N ARG A 113 28.10 4.40 -5.90
CA ARG A 113 28.35 3.58 -4.70
C ARG A 113 28.12 2.11 -5.05
N LYS A 114 29.09 1.25 -4.69
CA LYS A 114 29.10 -0.19 -5.00
C LYS A 114 27.95 -0.97 -4.37
N ASP A 115 27.27 -0.40 -3.38
CA ASP A 115 26.18 -1.00 -2.63
C ASP A 115 24.80 -0.85 -3.30
N ALA A 116 24.69 -0.04 -4.37
CA ALA A 116 23.38 0.35 -4.88
C ALA A 116 22.83 -0.50 -6.05
N TRP A 117 23.68 -1.21 -6.82
CA TRP A 117 23.27 -1.87 -8.08
C TRP A 117 24.04 -3.14 -8.35
N GLY A 118 23.39 -4.14 -8.97
CA GLY A 118 24.07 -5.37 -9.37
C GLY A 118 24.45 -6.29 -8.21
N VAL A 119 24.15 -5.90 -6.97
CA VAL A 119 24.45 -6.67 -5.77
C VAL A 119 23.33 -7.66 -5.53
N ILE A 120 23.68 -8.95 -5.47
CA ILE A 120 22.73 -9.98 -5.05
C ILE A 120 22.40 -9.72 -3.59
N ASP A 121 21.14 -9.43 -3.32
CA ASP A 121 20.63 -9.36 -1.96
C ASP A 121 20.78 -10.74 -1.30
N GLN A 122 21.59 -10.85 -0.26
CA GLN A 122 21.82 -12.10 0.46
C GLN A 122 20.62 -12.53 1.33
N GLY A 123 19.51 -11.80 1.25
CA GLY A 123 18.36 -11.97 2.13
C GLY A 123 18.65 -11.43 3.52
N CYS A 124 17.65 -11.55 4.39
CA CYS A 124 17.83 -11.28 5.82
C CYS A 124 18.19 -12.54 6.61
N GLU A 125 17.96 -13.72 6.03
CA GLU A 125 18.20 -15.01 6.67
C GLU A 125 19.70 -15.27 6.95
N ALA A 126 20.61 -14.57 6.28
CA ALA A 126 22.05 -14.68 6.53
C ALA A 126 22.47 -14.15 7.93
N HIS A 127 21.59 -13.43 8.63
CA HIS A 127 21.84 -12.97 10.00
C HIS A 127 21.47 -14.01 11.08
N ALA A 128 20.65 -15.00 10.73
CA ALA A 128 20.23 -16.05 11.66
C ALA A 128 21.39 -17.03 11.92
N ARG A 129 21.96 -16.98 13.12
CA ARG A 129 22.94 -17.98 13.58
C ARG A 129 22.23 -19.33 13.75
N PRO A 130 22.68 -20.42 13.12
CA PRO A 130 21.95 -21.69 13.07
C PRO A 130 21.94 -22.52 14.37
N GLU A 131 22.47 -22.03 15.50
CA GLU A 131 22.78 -22.88 16.67
C GLU A 131 21.96 -22.58 17.95
N TYR A 132 20.95 -21.72 17.92
CA TYR A 132 20.21 -21.37 19.15
C TYR A 132 18.76 -21.88 19.15
N ALA A 133 18.47 -22.86 20.01
CA ALA A 133 17.11 -23.30 20.29
C ALA A 133 16.50 -22.40 21.39
N PRO A 134 15.31 -21.84 21.20
CA PRO A 134 14.70 -20.93 22.17
C PRO A 134 14.36 -21.66 23.47
N LYS A 135 14.71 -21.05 24.61
CA LYS A 135 14.23 -21.48 25.93
C LYS A 135 12.85 -20.86 26.15
N ARG A 136 11.80 -21.67 26.06
CA ARG A 136 10.48 -21.24 26.55
C ARG A 136 10.52 -21.11 28.07
N ARG A 137 9.86 -20.08 28.59
CA ARG A 137 9.62 -19.91 30.01
C ARG A 137 8.77 -21.09 30.48
N ASP A 138 9.27 -21.85 31.45
CA ASP A 138 8.48 -22.91 32.09
C ASP A 138 7.42 -22.23 32.97
N ASP A 139 6.17 -22.26 32.53
CA ASP A 139 5.05 -21.70 33.29
C ASP A 139 4.85 -22.47 34.61
N PRO A 140 4.61 -21.78 35.75
CA PRO A 140 4.02 -22.43 36.90
C PRO A 140 2.63 -22.97 36.51
N ALA A 141 2.36 -24.24 36.84
CA ALA A 141 1.15 -24.94 36.45
C ALA A 141 -0.11 -24.20 36.93
N ASP A 142 -0.90 -23.72 35.97
CA ASP A 142 -2.15 -23.01 36.25
C ASP A 142 -3.30 -23.99 36.51
N SER A 143 -4.12 -23.68 37.52
CA SER A 143 -5.20 -24.54 38.02
C SER A 143 -6.49 -24.31 37.23
N SER A 144 -7.09 -25.39 36.72
CA SER A 144 -8.21 -25.40 35.77
C SER A 144 -9.58 -24.90 36.30
N ASP A 145 -9.65 -24.29 37.49
CA ASP A 145 -10.92 -24.00 38.18
C ASP A 145 -11.38 -22.54 38.08
N GLN A 146 -10.74 -21.67 37.28
CA GLN A 146 -11.04 -20.22 37.26
C GLN A 146 -11.87 -19.70 36.07
N VAL A 147 -12.31 -20.55 35.15
CA VAL A 147 -12.88 -20.08 33.86
C VAL A 147 -14.30 -19.50 33.98
N GLU A 148 -15.13 -19.99 34.90
CA GLU A 148 -16.52 -19.48 35.06
C GLU A 148 -16.61 -18.16 35.84
N ASP A 149 -15.60 -17.81 36.66
CA ASP A 149 -15.62 -16.62 37.52
C ASP A 149 -15.23 -15.32 36.76
N ASN A 150 -14.54 -15.46 35.62
CA ASN A 150 -14.02 -14.32 34.85
C ASN A 150 -15.07 -13.65 33.95
N ALA A 151 -16.01 -14.39 33.37
CA ALA A 151 -17.05 -13.81 32.52
C ALA A 151 -18.02 -12.90 33.31
N THR A 152 -18.36 -13.29 34.55
CA THR A 152 -19.21 -12.49 35.44
C THR A 152 -18.48 -11.27 35.98
N LYS A 153 -17.16 -11.38 36.25
CA LYS A 153 -16.32 -10.23 36.63
C LYS A 153 -16.17 -9.23 35.48
N VAL A 154 -15.98 -9.69 34.24
CA VAL A 154 -15.89 -8.80 33.07
C VAL A 154 -17.23 -8.11 32.80
N ALA A 155 -18.36 -8.81 32.87
CA ALA A 155 -19.68 -8.20 32.71
C ALA A 155 -20.00 -7.17 33.82
N ALA A 156 -19.63 -7.48 35.07
CA ALA A 156 -19.78 -6.54 36.19
C ALA A 156 -18.84 -5.34 36.05
N LEU A 157 -17.61 -5.54 35.56
CA LEU A 157 -16.64 -4.49 35.31
C LEU A 157 -17.09 -3.58 34.14
N VAL A 158 -17.62 -4.16 33.06
CA VAL A 158 -18.16 -3.40 31.92
C VAL A 158 -19.41 -2.60 32.31
N LYS A 159 -20.34 -3.21 33.07
CA LYS A 159 -21.50 -2.49 33.61
C LYS A 159 -21.10 -1.37 34.58
N LYS A 160 -20.11 -1.63 35.44
CA LYS A 160 -19.60 -0.69 36.44
C LYS A 160 -18.78 0.46 35.85
N LEU A 161 -17.99 0.20 34.80
CA LEU A 161 -17.13 1.20 34.17
C LEU A 161 -17.86 2.03 33.11
N PHE A 162 -18.87 1.46 32.43
CA PHE A 162 -19.45 2.09 31.24
C PHE A 162 -20.97 2.31 31.31
N GLY A 163 -21.67 1.82 32.35
CA GLY A 163 -23.10 2.06 32.55
C GLY A 163 -24.03 1.43 31.49
N PHE A 164 -23.50 0.65 30.55
CA PHE A 164 -24.30 -0.04 29.53
C PHE A 164 -24.97 -1.27 30.13
N ASP A 165 -26.30 -1.33 30.03
CA ASP A 165 -27.07 -2.53 30.43
C ASP A 165 -26.87 -3.71 29.47
N ASP A 166 -26.33 -3.48 28.27
CA ASP A 166 -26.09 -4.50 27.26
C ASP A 166 -24.96 -4.10 26.30
N GLY A 167 -23.76 -4.66 26.46
CA GLY A 167 -22.53 -4.31 25.69
C GLY A 167 -22.57 -4.65 24.18
N ARG A 168 -23.72 -5.01 23.64
CA ARG A 168 -23.93 -5.46 22.26
C ARG A 168 -23.65 -4.41 21.18
N ASP A 169 -23.54 -3.12 21.52
CA ASP A 169 -23.21 -2.07 20.54
C ASP A 169 -21.70 -1.84 20.34
N VAL A 170 -20.87 -2.26 21.30
CA VAL A 170 -19.40 -2.11 21.28
C VAL A 170 -18.71 -3.42 20.91
N PHE A 171 -19.30 -4.54 21.34
CA PHE A 171 -18.75 -5.87 21.16
C PHE A 171 -19.61 -6.73 20.24
N THR A 172 -18.98 -7.60 19.44
CA THR A 172 -19.63 -8.73 18.78
C THR A 172 -19.48 -9.96 19.67
N LEU A 173 -20.49 -10.83 19.68
CA LEU A 173 -20.32 -12.18 20.21
C LEU A 173 -19.36 -12.94 19.31
N ASN A 174 -18.45 -13.69 19.91
CA ASN A 174 -17.54 -14.57 19.19
C ASN A 174 -18.36 -15.58 18.33
N ASP A 175 -17.92 -15.84 17.10
CA ASP A 175 -18.65 -16.68 16.15
C ASP A 175 -18.77 -18.12 16.70
N PRO A 176 -19.99 -18.66 16.91
CA PRO A 176 -20.17 -20.02 17.42
C PRO A 176 -19.71 -21.11 16.44
N HIS A 177 -19.58 -20.81 15.15
CA HIS A 177 -19.12 -21.76 14.13
C HIS A 177 -17.59 -21.77 13.97
N TYR A 178 -16.92 -20.66 14.28
CA TYR A 178 -15.46 -20.52 14.24
C TYR A 178 -14.96 -19.68 15.42
N PRO A 179 -15.13 -20.16 16.67
CA PRO A 179 -14.80 -19.34 17.81
C PRO A 179 -13.30 -19.03 17.80
N LEU A 180 -12.97 -17.75 17.84
CA LEU A 180 -11.62 -17.30 18.15
C LEU A 180 -11.26 -17.91 19.52
N ARG A 181 -10.13 -18.60 19.55
CA ARG A 181 -9.63 -19.27 20.74
C ARG A 181 -8.32 -18.66 21.15
N SER A 182 -8.11 -18.54 22.46
CA SER A 182 -6.80 -18.26 23.01
C SER A 182 -5.83 -19.39 22.63
N PRO A 183 -4.51 -19.13 22.66
CA PRO A 183 -3.50 -20.17 22.44
C PRO A 183 -3.63 -21.38 23.39
N GLU A 184 -4.25 -21.19 24.56
CA GLU A 184 -4.58 -22.22 25.54
C GLU A 184 -5.90 -22.96 25.23
N GLY A 185 -6.59 -22.60 24.14
CA GLY A 185 -7.82 -23.24 23.65
C GLY A 185 -9.13 -22.63 24.17
N ASN A 186 -9.06 -21.59 25.00
CA ASN A 186 -10.22 -20.94 25.61
C ASN A 186 -10.97 -20.08 24.58
N ILE A 187 -12.30 -20.14 24.58
CA ILE A 187 -13.11 -19.36 23.65
C ILE A 187 -13.27 -17.93 24.18
N TYR A 188 -12.90 -16.92 23.39
CA TYR A 188 -13.17 -15.52 23.76
C TYR A 188 -14.68 -15.29 23.85
N ALA A 189 -15.16 -14.56 24.84
CA ALA A 189 -16.60 -14.30 24.98
C ALA A 189 -17.10 -13.19 24.02
N PHE A 190 -16.23 -12.20 23.73
CA PHE A 190 -16.59 -10.97 23.01
C PHE A 190 -15.41 -10.43 22.18
N LEU A 191 -15.69 -9.82 21.03
CA LEU A 191 -14.70 -9.15 20.15
C LEU A 191 -15.12 -7.70 19.89
N PHE A 192 -14.21 -6.77 19.58
CA PHE A 192 -14.58 -5.37 19.27
C PHE A 192 -15.16 -5.22 17.85
N LYS A 193 -16.25 -4.45 17.70
CA LYS A 193 -16.84 -4.15 16.38
C LYS A 193 -15.93 -3.27 15.50
N SER A 194 -15.75 -3.66 14.25
CA SER A 194 -14.95 -2.97 13.22
C SER A 194 -15.47 -1.56 12.84
N ARG A 195 -16.79 -1.37 12.84
CA ARG A 195 -17.48 -0.13 12.39
C ARG A 195 -17.15 1.15 13.17
N ILE A 196 -16.57 1.05 14.36
CA ILE A 196 -16.24 2.22 15.20
C ILE A 196 -14.97 2.94 14.70
N ARG A 197 -14.12 2.30 13.88
CA ARG A 197 -12.82 2.89 13.47
C ARG A 197 -12.89 3.98 12.38
N HIS A 198 -13.87 3.93 11.48
CA HIS A 198 -13.89 4.82 10.30
C HIS A 198 -14.42 6.22 10.59
N SER A 199 -15.27 6.39 11.60
CA SER A 199 -15.85 7.69 11.99
C SER A 199 -14.85 8.65 12.66
N PHE A 200 -13.67 8.16 13.04
CA PHE A 200 -12.69 8.86 13.87
C PHE A 200 -11.56 9.53 13.06
N LEU A 201 -11.35 9.15 11.79
CA LEU A 201 -10.24 9.66 10.96
C LEU A 201 -10.43 11.08 10.38
N SER A 202 -11.46 11.83 10.80
CA SER A 202 -11.95 13.03 10.08
C SER A 202 -11.68 14.39 10.75
N VAL A 203 -10.70 14.53 11.66
CA VAL A 203 -10.43 15.84 12.31
C VAL A 203 -8.96 16.26 12.24
N ARG A 204 -8.73 17.29 11.41
CA ARG A 204 -7.68 18.36 11.41
C ARG A 204 -6.38 18.22 10.62
N GLY A 205 -5.86 19.41 10.27
CA GLY A 205 -4.71 19.67 9.41
C GLY A 205 -3.57 20.45 10.08
N ASP A 206 -2.54 20.68 9.26
CA ASP A 206 -1.35 21.53 9.40
C ASP A 206 -0.50 21.38 10.68
N LEU A 207 0.12 20.22 10.91
CA LEU A 207 1.39 19.99 11.65
C LEU A 207 2.02 18.62 11.23
N PRO A 208 3.35 18.38 11.40
CA PRO A 208 4.10 17.22 10.85
C PRO A 208 3.66 15.87 11.48
N PRO A 209 4.03 14.69 10.91
CA PRO A 209 3.38 13.41 11.20
C PRO A 209 3.66 12.93 12.62
N ALA A 210 2.85 13.39 13.56
CA ALA A 210 2.76 12.86 14.90
C ALA A 210 1.46 13.36 15.52
N THR A 211 0.76 12.43 16.16
CA THR A 211 -0.35 12.65 17.13
C THR A 211 -1.75 12.74 16.52
N ILE A 212 -2.54 11.71 16.83
CA ILE A 212 -3.99 11.67 16.63
C ILE A 212 -4.64 12.25 17.89
N GLN A 213 -5.52 13.24 17.76
CA GLN A 213 -6.42 13.70 18.82
C GLN A 213 -7.83 13.92 18.25
N ILE A 214 -8.84 13.41 18.94
CA ILE A 214 -10.25 13.36 18.54
C ILE A 214 -11.15 14.13 19.51
N PRO A 215 -12.30 14.66 19.05
CA PRO A 215 -13.20 15.46 19.87
C PRO A 215 -13.69 14.69 21.10
N GLN A 216 -13.55 15.35 22.24
CA GLN A 216 -13.88 14.89 23.58
C GLN A 216 -15.39 14.86 23.79
N LEU A 217 -15.94 13.73 24.23
CA LEU A 217 -17.30 13.65 24.77
C LEU A 217 -17.22 13.76 26.29
N THR A 218 -17.71 14.86 26.86
CA THR A 218 -17.71 15.08 28.31
C THR A 218 -19.08 14.74 28.90
N SER A 219 -19.12 13.81 29.85
CA SER A 219 -20.32 13.45 30.62
C SER A 219 -20.03 13.53 32.12
N PHE A 220 -21.05 13.80 32.93
CA PHE A 220 -20.95 13.89 34.39
C PHE A 220 -21.73 12.74 35.02
N THR A 221 -21.12 12.04 35.99
CA THR A 221 -21.78 10.96 36.74
C THR A 221 -21.46 11.06 38.24
N GLN A 222 -22.28 10.45 39.09
CA GLN A 222 -22.04 10.41 40.55
C GLN A 222 -21.38 9.10 40.98
N ILE A 223 -20.26 9.18 41.67
CA ILE A 223 -19.57 8.05 42.29
C ILE A 223 -19.41 8.37 43.79
N ASP A 224 -19.92 7.48 44.65
CA ASP A 224 -19.90 7.64 46.13
C ASP A 224 -20.47 8.99 46.63
N GLY A 225 -21.42 9.56 45.88
CA GLY A 225 -22.06 10.84 46.19
C GLY A 225 -21.38 12.07 45.58
N GLU A 226 -20.24 11.92 44.90
CA GLU A 226 -19.51 13.02 44.27
C GLU A 226 -19.64 13.03 42.75
N LEU A 227 -19.76 14.22 42.16
CA LEU A 227 -19.92 14.42 40.72
C LEU A 227 -18.54 14.37 40.04
N VAL A 228 -18.32 13.38 39.18
CA VAL A 228 -17.06 13.15 38.47
C VAL A 228 -17.26 13.41 36.98
N GLY A 229 -16.37 14.22 36.40
CA GLY A 229 -16.32 14.48 34.96
C GLY A 229 -15.59 13.35 34.25
N ILE A 230 -16.26 12.71 33.30
CA ILE A 230 -15.69 11.65 32.47
C ILE A 230 -15.57 12.18 31.05
N GLN A 231 -14.36 12.11 30.52
CA GLN A 231 -14.06 12.45 29.14
C GLN A 231 -13.81 11.18 28.34
N ILE A 232 -14.53 11.02 27.23
CA ILE A 232 -14.42 9.87 26.34
C ILE A 232 -13.87 10.34 25.00
N ASP A 233 -12.86 9.64 24.51
CA ASP A 233 -12.35 9.77 23.14
C ASP A 233 -12.23 8.39 22.47
N GLU A 234 -11.68 8.37 21.25
CA GLU A 234 -11.48 7.16 20.44
C GLU A 234 -10.62 6.06 21.09
N TYR A 235 -9.99 6.36 22.23
CA TYR A 235 -8.91 5.57 22.80
C TYR A 235 -9.17 5.03 24.20
N GLY A 236 -10.09 5.64 24.94
CA GLY A 236 -10.52 5.15 26.24
C GLY A 236 -11.34 6.17 27.02
N VAL A 237 -11.37 5.97 28.34
CA VAL A 237 -12.11 6.79 29.30
C VAL A 237 -11.10 7.47 30.22
N GLU A 238 -11.09 8.79 30.25
CA GLU A 238 -10.28 9.60 31.16
C GLU A 238 -11.18 10.18 32.27
N VAL A 239 -10.76 10.01 33.53
CA VAL A 239 -11.50 10.49 34.72
C VAL A 239 -10.85 11.79 35.19
N MET A 240 -11.53 12.91 35.02
CA MET A 240 -11.06 14.21 35.53
C MET A 240 -11.51 14.37 36.99
N GLY A 241 -10.54 14.62 37.86
CA GLY A 241 -10.65 14.48 39.32
C GLY A 241 -11.65 15.41 40.03
N ASP A 242 -11.86 15.09 41.32
CA ASP A 242 -12.84 15.66 42.25
C ASP A 242 -12.64 17.15 42.61
N HIS A 243 -13.66 17.73 43.25
CA HIS A 243 -13.65 19.09 43.77
C HIS A 243 -12.73 19.30 45.01
N ALA A 244 -11.90 18.33 45.43
CA ALA A 244 -11.05 18.45 46.61
C ALA A 244 -9.65 19.02 46.33
N GLY A 245 -9.33 19.37 45.08
CA GLY A 245 -8.23 20.29 44.76
C GLY A 245 -6.81 19.80 45.08
N ARG A 246 -6.54 18.48 45.06
CA ARG A 246 -5.20 17.95 45.39
C ARG A 246 -4.16 18.01 44.27
N PHE A 247 -4.50 18.47 43.05
CA PHE A 247 -3.56 18.51 41.92
C PHE A 247 -3.66 19.74 40.99
N ALA A 248 -4.33 20.82 41.41
CA ALA A 248 -4.51 22.00 40.56
C ALA A 248 -3.34 22.98 40.66
N GLY A 249 -2.37 22.89 39.75
CA GLY A 249 -1.34 23.90 39.57
C GLY A 249 -0.88 23.96 38.12
N LEU A 250 -1.18 25.09 37.46
CA LEU A 250 -0.75 25.55 36.13
C LEU A 250 -1.78 25.36 35.00
N CYS A 251 -2.65 26.35 34.84
CA CYS A 251 -2.68 27.23 33.65
C CYS A 251 -3.88 28.19 33.79
N GLU A 252 -3.58 29.48 33.99
CA GLU A 252 -4.55 30.57 33.92
C GLU A 252 -5.01 30.78 32.47
N ALA A 253 -6.32 30.89 32.25
CA ALA A 253 -6.88 31.40 31.01
C ALA A 253 -7.35 32.85 31.23
N PRO A 254 -7.06 33.80 30.32
CA PRO A 254 -7.70 35.10 30.35
C PRO A 254 -9.02 35.10 29.58
N GLU A 255 -10.01 35.62 30.29
CA GLU A 255 -11.22 36.37 29.95
C GLU A 255 -11.76 36.40 28.49
N GLN A 256 -13.07 36.14 28.43
CA GLN A 256 -13.97 36.37 27.30
C GLN A 256 -14.12 37.86 26.98
N MET A 257 -14.14 38.20 25.68
CA MET A 257 -14.75 39.42 25.17
C MET A 257 -15.99 39.08 24.34
N SER A 258 -16.99 39.93 24.52
CA SER A 258 -18.36 39.87 24.02
C SER A 258 -18.49 39.98 22.50
N ALA A 259 -19.59 39.39 22.01
CA ALA A 259 -20.13 39.57 20.68
C ALA A 259 -20.65 41.00 20.46
N ASP A 260 -20.44 41.53 19.25
CA ASP A 260 -21.41 42.27 18.43
C ASP A 260 -20.76 42.57 17.07
N ASP A 261 -21.37 42.09 15.98
CA ASP A 261 -21.85 42.90 14.84
C ASP A 261 -22.12 42.04 13.58
N GLU A 262 -23.35 42.18 13.11
CA GLU A 262 -23.87 41.73 11.81
C GLU A 262 -23.23 42.55 10.68
N ILE A 263 -22.75 41.90 9.60
CA ILE A 263 -22.84 42.46 8.24
C ILE A 263 -23.10 41.33 7.24
N SER A 264 -24.28 41.39 6.62
CA SER A 264 -24.70 40.62 5.45
C SER A 264 -23.92 41.02 4.19
N HIS A 265 -23.46 40.06 3.39
CA HIS A 265 -23.34 40.25 1.95
C HIS A 265 -23.57 38.93 1.19
N ASN A 266 -24.70 38.88 0.47
CA ASN A 266 -25.02 37.92 -0.56
C ASN A 266 -24.05 38.04 -1.74
N VAL A 267 -23.45 36.93 -2.16
CA VAL A 267 -23.11 36.66 -3.56
C VAL A 267 -23.35 35.18 -3.81
N GLU A 268 -24.54 34.86 -4.33
CA GLU A 268 -24.81 33.59 -4.99
C GLU A 268 -24.04 33.55 -6.31
N GLY A 269 -23.28 32.48 -6.52
CA GLY A 269 -22.66 32.15 -7.79
C GLY A 269 -23.00 30.69 -8.11
N GLU A 270 -24.05 30.51 -8.91
CA GLU A 270 -24.41 29.26 -9.58
C GLU A 270 -23.20 28.70 -10.34
N VAL A 271 -22.83 27.46 -10.01
CA VAL A 271 -22.08 26.60 -10.95
C VAL A 271 -22.65 25.19 -10.80
N ASP A 272 -23.78 24.94 -11.45
CA ASP A 272 -24.23 23.58 -11.75
C ASP A 272 -25.03 23.61 -13.07
N GLU A 273 -24.41 23.12 -14.14
CA GLU A 273 -25.05 22.49 -15.33
C GLU A 273 -24.03 22.39 -16.46
N LEU A 274 -23.13 21.39 -16.42
CA LEU A 274 -22.39 20.97 -17.61
C LEU A 274 -21.86 19.54 -17.49
N SER A 275 -22.75 18.57 -17.31
CA SER A 275 -22.40 17.15 -17.42
C SER A 275 -23.55 16.22 -17.83
N LYS A 276 -24.61 16.77 -18.43
CA LYS A 276 -25.61 15.97 -19.14
C LYS A 276 -25.58 16.39 -20.60
N HIS A 277 -24.95 15.60 -21.45
CA HIS A 277 -25.44 15.24 -22.79
C HIS A 277 -24.39 14.37 -23.51
N VAL A 278 -24.89 13.25 -24.09
CA VAL A 278 -24.23 12.29 -24.99
C VAL A 278 -23.41 11.17 -24.33
N GLU A 279 -24.09 10.21 -23.71
CA GLU A 279 -23.62 8.82 -23.66
C GLU A 279 -24.51 7.97 -24.57
N GLY A 280 -24.08 7.81 -25.83
CA GLY A 280 -24.51 6.65 -26.61
C GLY A 280 -23.78 5.43 -26.05
N GLN A 281 -24.48 4.61 -25.25
CA GLN A 281 -23.99 3.29 -24.82
C GLN A 281 -23.80 2.41 -26.05
N ILE A 282 -22.57 2.33 -26.55
CA ILE A 282 -22.14 1.22 -27.40
C ILE A 282 -21.78 0.11 -26.43
N HIS A 283 -22.51 -1.02 -26.46
CA HIS A 283 -22.17 -2.21 -25.69
C HIS A 283 -20.78 -2.67 -26.13
N LEU A 284 -19.80 -2.56 -25.23
CA LEU A 284 -18.40 -2.86 -25.50
C LEU A 284 -18.17 -4.38 -25.65
N ASP A 285 -19.06 -5.18 -25.07
CA ASP A 285 -19.01 -6.63 -25.07
C ASP A 285 -19.09 -7.22 -26.49
N ASP A 286 -19.88 -6.61 -27.39
CA ASP A 286 -20.01 -7.03 -28.80
C ASP A 286 -18.73 -6.80 -29.62
N VAL A 287 -17.78 -5.99 -29.13
CA VAL A 287 -16.51 -5.69 -29.82
C VAL A 287 -15.36 -6.57 -29.32
N LEU A 288 -15.48 -7.14 -28.12
CA LEU A 288 -14.44 -7.97 -27.50
C LEU A 288 -14.47 -9.42 -28.01
N GLU A 289 -15.64 -9.96 -28.36
CA GLU A 289 -15.81 -11.37 -28.77
C GLU A 289 -15.14 -11.76 -30.11
N GLY A 290 -14.60 -10.81 -30.89
CA GLY A 290 -14.02 -11.08 -32.22
C GLY A 290 -12.49 -11.02 -32.33
N MET A 291 -11.74 -10.75 -31.24
CA MET A 291 -10.33 -10.34 -31.34
C MET A 291 -9.30 -11.29 -30.70
N ASP A 292 -9.73 -12.34 -30.01
CA ASP A 292 -8.81 -13.38 -29.49
C ASP A 292 -8.34 -14.36 -30.59
N ASP A 293 -8.97 -14.34 -31.76
CA ASP A 293 -8.72 -15.27 -32.87
C ASP A 293 -7.80 -14.74 -33.99
N LEU A 294 -7.17 -13.56 -33.81
CA LEU A 294 -6.17 -13.11 -34.81
C LEU A 294 -4.92 -14.01 -34.69
N PRO A 295 -4.51 -14.71 -35.77
CA PRO A 295 -3.42 -15.67 -35.70
C PRO A 295 -2.10 -14.96 -35.36
N SER A 296 -1.70 -15.06 -34.10
CA SER A 296 -0.41 -14.60 -33.58
C SER A 296 0.79 -15.42 -34.10
N ASP A 297 0.54 -16.37 -35.00
CA ASP A 297 1.45 -17.46 -35.38
C ASP A 297 2.78 -17.00 -35.99
N LYS A 298 2.89 -15.76 -36.45
CA LYS A 298 4.17 -15.20 -36.88
C LYS A 298 5.03 -14.85 -35.66
N LYS A 299 5.77 -15.85 -35.20
CA LYS A 299 6.83 -15.69 -34.18
C LYS A 299 7.79 -14.58 -34.60
N ILE A 300 7.99 -13.61 -33.72
CA ILE A 300 9.04 -12.59 -33.90
C ILE A 300 10.40 -13.31 -33.98
N PRO A 301 11.23 -13.06 -35.01
CA PRO A 301 12.55 -13.68 -35.12
C PRO A 301 13.39 -13.45 -33.87
N TYR A 302 14.18 -14.44 -33.46
CA TYR A 302 14.97 -14.34 -32.24
C TYR A 302 15.85 -13.09 -32.24
N ASP A 303 16.58 -12.79 -33.31
CA ASP A 303 17.51 -11.65 -33.39
C ASP A 303 16.82 -10.29 -33.64
N SER A 304 15.48 -10.28 -33.71
CA SER A 304 14.73 -9.04 -33.82
C SER A 304 14.85 -8.21 -32.54
N PRO A 305 14.99 -6.86 -32.63
CA PRO A 305 14.97 -6.00 -31.44
C PRO A 305 13.59 -5.98 -30.75
N PHE A 306 12.54 -6.49 -31.40
CA PHE A 306 11.21 -6.67 -30.83
C PHE A 306 11.02 -8.00 -30.10
N SER A 307 11.99 -8.92 -30.22
CA SER A 307 11.92 -10.24 -29.58
C SER A 307 12.05 -10.09 -28.06
N ARG A 308 11.18 -10.77 -27.31
CA ARG A 308 11.23 -10.82 -25.84
C ARG A 308 12.09 -11.96 -25.29
N LYS A 309 12.54 -12.86 -26.16
CA LYS A 309 13.23 -14.08 -25.76
C LYS A 309 14.60 -13.74 -25.18
N ASP A 310 14.88 -14.31 -24.01
CA ASP A 310 16.12 -14.13 -23.24
C ASP A 310 16.39 -12.67 -22.83
N ILE A 311 15.33 -11.88 -22.66
CA ILE A 311 15.40 -10.52 -22.11
C ILE A 311 14.74 -10.52 -20.72
N PRO A 312 15.45 -10.10 -19.67
CA PRO A 312 14.90 -10.04 -18.31
C PRO A 312 13.86 -8.91 -18.19
N LYS A 313 12.93 -9.07 -17.26
CA LYS A 313 12.04 -7.96 -16.85
C LYS A 313 12.86 -6.92 -16.09
N LEU A 314 12.57 -5.64 -16.28
CA LEU A 314 13.07 -4.59 -15.40
C LEU A 314 12.23 -4.57 -14.13
N GLU A 315 12.80 -5.15 -13.06
CA GLU A 315 12.19 -5.19 -11.73
C GLU A 315 12.98 -4.39 -10.71
N GLU A 316 14.16 -3.88 -11.07
CA GLU A 316 14.94 -2.91 -10.30
C GLU A 316 14.45 -1.48 -10.54
N ASP A 317 14.67 -0.59 -9.57
CA ASP A 317 14.44 0.84 -9.77
C ASP A 317 15.46 1.39 -10.76
N LEU A 318 15.03 2.29 -11.64
CA LEU A 318 15.97 3.03 -12.47
C LEU A 318 16.69 4.07 -11.58
N PRO A 319 18.02 4.13 -11.61
CA PRO A 319 18.73 5.19 -10.90
C PRO A 319 18.25 6.56 -11.40
N LYS A 320 17.95 7.50 -10.49
CA LYS A 320 17.45 8.86 -10.83
C LYS A 320 18.32 9.56 -11.89
N TYR A 321 19.63 9.27 -11.92
CA TYR A 321 20.55 9.81 -12.94
C TYR A 321 20.39 9.17 -14.33
N TYR A 322 19.84 7.96 -14.48
CA TYR A 322 19.69 7.26 -15.76
C TYR A 322 18.27 7.22 -16.31
N PHE A 323 17.32 7.92 -15.69
CA PHE A 323 16.00 8.10 -16.31
C PHE A 323 16.16 8.70 -17.72
N PRO A 324 15.52 8.12 -18.75
CA PRO A 324 15.57 8.65 -20.11
C PRO A 324 14.89 10.02 -20.18
N ASP A 325 15.57 11.00 -20.77
CA ASP A 325 15.00 12.31 -21.10
C ASP A 325 14.23 12.25 -22.43
N ILE A 326 14.75 11.45 -23.37
CA ILE A 326 14.19 11.19 -24.69
C ILE A 326 13.95 9.68 -24.84
N LEU A 327 12.76 9.33 -25.34
CA LEU A 327 12.40 7.96 -25.67
C LEU A 327 12.13 7.84 -27.16
N TYR A 328 12.94 7.05 -27.85
CA TYR A 328 12.76 6.71 -29.25
C TYR A 328 11.89 5.47 -29.38
N VAL A 329 10.70 5.63 -29.95
CA VAL A 329 9.71 4.57 -30.07
C VAL A 329 9.73 3.99 -31.48
N HIS A 330 10.08 2.72 -31.56
CA HIS A 330 10.02 1.92 -32.78
C HIS A 330 8.66 1.21 -32.81
N ASP A 331 7.74 1.69 -33.63
CA ASP A 331 6.36 1.18 -33.71
C ASP A 331 5.95 0.88 -35.17
N PRO A 332 6.45 -0.23 -35.75
CA PRO A 332 6.13 -0.59 -37.13
C PRO A 332 4.64 -0.86 -37.34
N HIS A 333 3.92 -1.26 -36.28
CA HIS A 333 2.49 -1.61 -36.35
C HIS A 333 1.56 -0.43 -36.01
N LYS A 334 2.12 0.77 -35.76
CA LYS A 334 1.39 1.98 -35.37
C LYS A 334 0.49 1.78 -34.15
N VAL A 335 0.87 0.89 -33.23
CA VAL A 335 0.17 0.61 -31.96
C VAL A 335 -0.21 1.91 -31.24
N THR A 336 0.69 2.90 -31.18
CA THR A 336 0.44 4.17 -30.50
C THR A 336 -0.61 5.03 -31.18
N SER A 337 -0.92 4.79 -32.45
CA SER A 337 -1.93 5.52 -33.23
C SER A 337 -3.21 4.70 -33.46
N THR A 338 -3.29 3.48 -32.94
CA THR A 338 -4.40 2.57 -33.24
C THR A 338 -5.55 2.75 -32.25
N SER A 339 -6.78 2.67 -32.75
CA SER A 339 -7.99 2.55 -31.92
C SER A 339 -8.33 1.08 -31.71
N HIS A 340 -9.16 0.74 -30.72
CA HIS A 340 -9.65 -0.64 -30.52
C HIS A 340 -10.21 -1.26 -31.82
N ARG A 341 -10.95 -0.49 -32.62
CA ARG A 341 -11.58 -0.97 -33.87
C ARG A 341 -10.58 -1.21 -34.99
N THR A 342 -9.55 -0.37 -35.10
CA THR A 342 -8.53 -0.48 -36.16
C THR A 342 -7.41 -1.47 -35.82
N TYR A 343 -7.43 -2.03 -34.62
CA TYR A 343 -6.39 -2.96 -34.15
C TYR A 343 -6.45 -4.32 -34.88
N ALA A 344 -7.64 -4.75 -35.32
CA ALA A 344 -7.80 -6.01 -36.07
C ALA A 344 -7.18 -5.94 -37.48
N ASP A 345 -7.21 -4.75 -38.10
CA ASP A 345 -6.73 -4.53 -39.46
C ASP A 345 -5.20 -4.40 -39.56
N ALA A 346 -4.50 -4.22 -38.43
CA ALA A 346 -3.06 -4.00 -38.38
C ALA A 346 -2.21 -5.25 -38.68
N SER A 347 -2.83 -6.43 -38.84
CA SER A 347 -2.13 -7.73 -38.91
C SER A 347 -1.53 -8.08 -40.29
N SER A 348 -1.83 -7.33 -41.36
CA SER A 348 -1.64 -7.86 -42.73
C SER A 348 -0.50 -7.27 -43.59
N THR A 349 0.21 -6.21 -43.17
CA THR A 349 1.17 -5.54 -44.08
C THR A 349 2.64 -5.84 -43.77
N LYS A 350 3.43 -6.11 -44.82
CA LYS A 350 4.90 -6.13 -44.77
C LYS A 350 5.36 -4.69 -44.60
N PHE A 351 5.62 -4.26 -43.37
CA PHE A 351 5.94 -2.87 -43.09
C PHE A 351 7.36 -2.53 -43.59
N PRO A 352 7.55 -1.50 -44.42
CA PRO A 352 8.84 -0.83 -44.48
C PRO A 352 9.16 -0.28 -43.08
N PRO A 353 10.44 -0.13 -42.70
CA PRO A 353 10.81 0.45 -41.41
C PRO A 353 10.21 1.85 -41.32
N ASN A 354 9.11 2.00 -40.58
CA ASN A 354 8.55 3.30 -40.28
C ASN A 354 9.60 4.11 -39.51
N ALA A 355 9.59 5.43 -39.72
CA ALA A 355 10.45 6.33 -38.99
C ALA A 355 10.24 6.17 -37.48
N THR A 356 11.34 6.05 -36.74
CA THR A 356 11.36 6.12 -35.27
C THR A 356 10.65 7.38 -34.80
N MET A 357 9.75 7.26 -33.82
CA MET A 357 9.08 8.42 -33.23
C MET A 357 9.84 8.90 -32.01
N THR A 358 9.95 10.21 -31.84
CA THR A 358 10.59 10.81 -30.67
C THR A 358 9.55 11.16 -29.63
N TYR A 359 9.82 10.79 -28.38
CA TYR A 359 9.01 11.16 -27.22
C TYR A 359 9.87 11.87 -26.18
N LYS A 360 9.25 12.77 -25.41
CA LYS A 360 9.90 13.50 -24.33
C LYS A 360 9.32 13.07 -22.98
N ARG A 361 10.19 12.89 -21.99
CA ARG A 361 9.79 12.61 -20.61
C ARG A 361 9.02 13.79 -20.02
N MET A 362 7.87 13.49 -19.44
CA MET A 362 7.10 14.40 -18.59
C MET A 362 7.24 14.01 -17.11
N TYR A 363 7.22 12.71 -16.81
CA TYR A 363 7.41 12.18 -15.45
C TYR A 363 8.41 11.00 -15.42
N PRO A 364 9.05 10.71 -14.27
CA PRO A 364 9.01 11.52 -13.05
C PRO A 364 9.67 12.88 -13.24
N GLU A 365 9.31 13.90 -12.46
CA GLU A 365 10.09 15.14 -12.41
C GLU A 365 11.33 14.93 -11.53
N LEU A 366 12.51 15.27 -12.04
CA LEU A 366 13.77 15.01 -11.34
C LEU A 366 14.41 16.32 -10.89
N PRO A 367 15.17 16.35 -9.78
CA PRO A 367 15.85 17.57 -9.31
C PRO A 367 16.70 18.27 -10.39
N ARG A 368 17.29 17.47 -11.30
CA ARG A 368 18.09 17.98 -12.44
C ARG A 368 17.26 18.76 -13.47
N ASP A 369 15.94 18.56 -13.53
CA ASP A 369 15.06 19.23 -14.48
C ASP A 369 14.75 20.68 -14.08
N HIS A 370 14.92 21.00 -12.79
CA HIS A 370 14.70 22.33 -12.21
C HIS A 370 15.99 23.14 -12.00
N ALA A 371 17.17 22.54 -12.23
CA ALA A 371 18.44 23.25 -12.11
C ALA A 371 18.44 24.44 -13.07
N LYS A 372 18.71 25.64 -12.54
CA LYS A 372 18.65 26.92 -13.29
C LYS A 372 19.67 27.01 -14.44
N ASP A 373 20.63 26.08 -14.53
CA ASP A 373 21.58 25.95 -15.65
C ASP A 373 20.94 25.37 -16.92
N ARG A 374 19.74 25.82 -17.29
CA ARG A 374 19.16 25.52 -18.61
C ARG A 374 20.00 26.06 -19.76
N ASP A 375 20.80 27.09 -19.49
CA ASP A 375 21.63 27.74 -20.50
C ASP A 375 22.92 26.95 -20.81
N GLN A 376 23.28 25.95 -20.00
CA GLN A 376 24.36 24.99 -20.28
C GLN A 376 24.02 23.60 -19.73
N PRO A 377 23.27 22.76 -20.47
CA PRO A 377 23.15 21.35 -20.10
C PRO A 377 24.54 20.72 -20.17
N THR A 378 25.17 20.53 -19.01
CA THR A 378 26.54 19.99 -18.89
C THR A 378 26.62 18.52 -19.31
N SER A 379 25.49 17.86 -19.55
CA SER A 379 25.40 16.47 -20.00
C SER A 379 24.46 16.33 -21.21
N PRO A 380 24.80 15.46 -22.19
CA PRO A 380 23.90 15.14 -23.28
C PRO A 380 22.59 14.51 -22.76
N PRO A 381 21.48 14.63 -23.51
CA PRO A 381 20.22 14.01 -23.13
C PRO A 381 20.38 12.49 -23.01
N ARG A 382 19.70 11.91 -22.02
CA ARG A 382 19.66 10.44 -21.86
C ARG A 382 18.62 9.87 -22.81
N GLU A 383 19.08 9.07 -23.75
CA GLU A 383 18.25 8.50 -24.81
C GLU A 383 17.99 7.01 -24.53
N ALA A 384 16.74 6.59 -24.64
CA ALA A 384 16.34 5.19 -24.59
C ALA A 384 15.56 4.79 -25.84
N HIS A 385 15.51 3.49 -26.15
CA HIS A 385 14.75 2.97 -27.30
C HIS A 385 13.71 1.94 -26.86
N LEU A 386 12.45 2.18 -27.17
CA LEU A 386 11.33 1.27 -26.91
C LEU A 386 10.90 0.56 -28.20
N HIS A 387 10.78 -0.76 -28.16
CA HIS A 387 10.42 -1.57 -29.32
C HIS A 387 9.00 -2.15 -29.17
N LEU A 388 8.02 -1.46 -29.76
CA LEU A 388 6.62 -1.86 -29.70
C LEU A 388 6.27 -2.80 -30.86
N ALA A 389 5.72 -3.96 -30.52
CA ALA A 389 5.21 -4.91 -31.49
C ALA A 389 3.82 -5.37 -31.09
N HIS A 390 2.90 -5.46 -32.06
CA HIS A 390 1.54 -5.92 -31.83
C HIS A 390 1.50 -7.31 -31.19
N GLN A 391 2.43 -8.20 -31.59
CA GLN A 391 2.55 -9.56 -31.07
C GLN A 391 3.02 -9.63 -29.61
N ASN A 392 3.50 -8.52 -29.05
CA ASN A 392 3.90 -8.41 -27.65
C ASN A 392 2.80 -7.80 -26.76
N ARG A 393 1.54 -7.78 -27.21
CA ARG A 393 0.40 -7.32 -26.39
C ARG A 393 0.30 -8.17 -25.11
N LEU A 394 0.23 -7.51 -23.97
CA LEU A 394 -0.03 -8.13 -22.66
C LEU A 394 -1.51 -8.13 -22.32
N GLY A 395 -2.21 -7.04 -22.61
CA GLY A 395 -3.60 -6.89 -22.25
C GLY A 395 -4.25 -5.69 -22.91
N VAL A 396 -5.59 -5.67 -22.84
CA VAL A 396 -6.44 -4.59 -23.32
C VAL A 396 -7.27 -4.14 -22.12
N GLY A 397 -7.09 -2.90 -21.70
CA GLY A 397 -7.96 -2.26 -20.72
C GLY A 397 -9.09 -1.48 -21.41
N ASN A 398 -10.07 -1.03 -20.63
CA ASN A 398 -11.21 -0.24 -21.15
C ASN A 398 -10.78 1.04 -21.88
N HIS A 399 -9.62 1.59 -21.52
CA HIS A 399 -9.11 2.86 -22.05
C HIS A 399 -7.68 2.77 -22.59
N SER A 400 -7.07 1.58 -22.60
CA SER A 400 -5.65 1.46 -22.89
C SER A 400 -5.27 0.10 -23.48
N LEU A 401 -4.09 0.06 -24.08
CA LEU A 401 -3.40 -1.15 -24.49
C LEU A 401 -2.10 -1.26 -23.70
N VAL A 402 -1.74 -2.48 -23.32
CA VAL A 402 -0.49 -2.76 -22.61
C VAL A 402 0.35 -3.73 -23.44
N HIS A 403 1.64 -3.42 -23.58
CA HIS A 403 2.62 -4.22 -24.31
C HIS A 403 3.81 -4.60 -23.43
N ASP A 404 4.33 -5.81 -23.62
CA ASP A 404 5.59 -6.28 -23.05
C ASP A 404 6.73 -5.89 -24.01
N ALA A 405 7.34 -4.74 -23.76
CA ALA A 405 8.22 -4.12 -24.73
C ALA A 405 9.69 -4.23 -24.32
N PRO A 406 10.59 -4.70 -25.21
CA PRO A 406 12.02 -4.50 -25.04
C PRO A 406 12.37 -3.01 -24.99
N LEU A 407 13.21 -2.65 -24.03
CA LEU A 407 13.69 -1.30 -23.75
C LEU A 407 15.22 -1.32 -23.73
N THR A 408 15.83 -0.54 -24.61
CA THR A 408 17.25 -0.19 -24.55
C THR A 408 17.42 0.99 -23.61
N LEU A 409 18.24 0.81 -22.57
CA LEU A 409 18.47 1.81 -21.52
C LEU A 409 19.48 2.88 -21.96
N PRO A 410 19.48 4.08 -21.34
CA PRO A 410 20.45 5.11 -21.66
C PRO A 410 21.87 4.70 -21.32
N THR A 411 22.81 4.99 -22.23
CA THR A 411 24.24 4.73 -22.00
C THR A 411 24.73 5.49 -20.76
N PRO A 412 25.58 4.88 -19.92
CA PRO A 412 26.17 3.55 -20.04
C PRO A 412 25.33 2.42 -19.43
N LEU A 413 24.15 2.70 -18.87
CA LEU A 413 23.29 1.69 -18.26
C LEU A 413 22.86 0.65 -19.29
N SER A 414 22.97 -0.63 -18.93
CA SER A 414 22.55 -1.76 -19.78
C SER A 414 22.10 -2.92 -18.91
N ALA A 415 21.69 -4.03 -19.52
CA ALA A 415 21.23 -5.22 -18.81
C ALA A 415 22.14 -6.44 -18.98
N HIS A 416 21.98 -7.41 -18.08
CA HIS A 416 22.48 -8.78 -18.20
C HIS A 416 21.67 -9.59 -19.23
N SER A 417 21.52 -9.07 -20.44
CA SER A 417 20.87 -9.73 -21.57
C SER A 417 21.78 -9.68 -22.81
N ARG A 418 21.45 -10.49 -23.81
CA ARG A 418 22.25 -10.65 -25.03
C ARG A 418 22.50 -9.36 -25.81
N ASN A 419 21.61 -8.38 -25.70
CA ASN A 419 21.66 -7.09 -26.39
C ASN A 419 21.66 -5.90 -25.40
N GLY A 420 21.84 -6.16 -24.10
CA GLY A 420 21.84 -5.12 -23.08
C GLY A 420 20.48 -4.46 -22.81
N THR A 421 19.38 -5.03 -23.31
CA THR A 421 18.01 -4.52 -23.10
C THR A 421 17.30 -5.20 -21.93
N VAL A 422 16.23 -4.57 -21.45
CA VAL A 422 15.28 -5.11 -20.46
C VAL A 422 13.87 -5.14 -21.05
N ARG A 423 12.91 -5.78 -20.38
CA ARG A 423 11.48 -5.72 -20.71
C ARG A 423 10.71 -4.88 -19.70
N VAL A 424 9.79 -4.06 -20.20
CA VAL A 424 8.89 -3.22 -19.41
C VAL A 424 7.44 -3.39 -19.89
N ALA A 425 6.47 -3.08 -19.02
CA ALA A 425 5.10 -2.89 -19.46
C ALA A 425 4.94 -1.47 -20.00
N ALA A 426 4.62 -1.35 -21.29
CA ALA A 426 4.33 -0.10 -21.96
C ALA A 426 2.82 0.04 -22.15
N LYS A 427 2.21 0.99 -21.44
CA LYS A 427 0.78 1.29 -21.52
C LYS A 427 0.55 2.51 -22.40
N SER A 428 -0.34 2.38 -23.38
CA SER A 428 -0.79 3.46 -24.27
C SER A 428 -2.29 3.64 -24.18
N ALA A 429 -2.80 4.84 -24.36
CA ALA A 429 -4.21 5.16 -24.33
C ALA A 429 -4.86 5.01 -25.71
N PHE A 430 -6.16 4.71 -25.72
CA PHE A 430 -6.95 4.83 -26.95
C PHE A 430 -7.01 6.28 -27.44
N PRO A 431 -7.31 6.52 -28.74
CA PRO A 431 -7.45 7.86 -29.31
C PRO A 431 -8.78 8.52 -28.89
N ARG A 432 -8.99 8.65 -27.58
CA ARG A 432 -10.10 9.36 -26.93
C ARG A 432 -9.51 10.26 -25.87
N VAL A 433 -10.06 11.47 -25.74
CA VAL A 433 -9.59 12.46 -24.76
C VAL A 433 -9.64 11.88 -23.34
N SER A 434 -10.77 11.30 -22.93
CA SER A 434 -10.93 10.69 -21.61
C SER A 434 -9.94 9.55 -21.33
N ALA A 435 -9.62 8.73 -22.34
CA ALA A 435 -8.63 7.67 -22.18
C ALA A 435 -7.21 8.21 -21.92
N ARG A 436 -6.86 9.29 -22.60
CA ARG A 436 -5.57 9.98 -22.44
C ARG A 436 -5.47 10.72 -21.12
N GLU A 437 -6.56 11.33 -20.67
CA GLU A 437 -6.67 11.96 -19.35
C GLU A 437 -6.46 10.92 -18.24
N LEU A 438 -7.09 9.75 -18.34
CA LEU A 438 -6.88 8.65 -17.38
C LEU A 438 -5.42 8.18 -17.37
N LEU A 439 -4.78 8.00 -18.53
CA LEU A 439 -3.37 7.60 -18.59
C LEU A 439 -2.43 8.68 -18.01
N ALA A 440 -2.72 9.96 -18.29
CA ALA A 440 -1.96 11.08 -17.74
C ALA A 440 -2.13 11.18 -16.22
N ASN A 441 -3.35 10.97 -15.71
CA ASN A 441 -3.60 10.95 -14.28
C ASN A 441 -2.89 9.76 -13.61
N GLU A 442 -2.93 8.57 -14.22
CA GLU A 442 -2.21 7.41 -13.71
C GLU A 442 -0.70 7.67 -13.60
N ALA A 443 -0.10 8.26 -14.64
CA ALA A 443 1.31 8.66 -14.62
C ALA A 443 1.63 9.68 -13.53
N LYS A 444 0.72 10.64 -13.31
CA LYS A 444 0.83 11.62 -12.22
C LYS A 444 0.78 10.93 -10.85
N MET A 445 -0.11 9.97 -10.65
CA MET A 445 -0.18 9.19 -9.41
C MET A 445 1.14 8.45 -9.12
N TYR A 446 1.70 7.78 -10.12
CA TYR A 446 3.02 7.12 -9.98
C TYR A 446 4.15 8.10 -9.63
N ASN A 447 4.11 9.33 -10.14
CA ASN A 447 5.08 10.36 -9.79
C ASN A 447 4.93 10.88 -8.35
N LEU A 448 3.74 10.76 -7.76
CA LEU A 448 3.44 11.25 -6.41
C LEU A 448 3.67 10.22 -5.31
N PHE A 449 3.62 8.93 -5.65
CA PHE A 449 3.81 7.87 -4.67
C PHE A 449 5.16 8.00 -3.97
N PRO A 450 5.21 7.87 -2.63
CA PRO A 450 6.48 7.76 -1.94
C PRO A 450 7.23 6.51 -2.38
N ASP A 451 8.57 6.58 -2.40
CA ASP A 451 9.44 5.52 -2.94
C ASP A 451 9.10 4.14 -2.33
N HIS A 452 8.76 4.09 -1.03
CA HIS A 452 8.47 2.84 -0.32
C HIS A 452 7.26 2.05 -0.82
N LEU A 453 6.30 2.68 -1.50
CA LEU A 453 5.17 1.95 -2.09
C LEU A 453 5.61 1.05 -3.25
N SER A 454 6.76 1.32 -3.87
CA SER A 454 7.33 0.53 -4.98
C SER A 454 8.54 -0.33 -4.59
N GLN A 455 9.02 -0.17 -3.36
CA GLN A 455 10.18 -0.88 -2.81
C GLN A 455 9.78 -2.16 -2.06
N ASP A 456 10.68 -3.13 -2.06
CA ASP A 456 10.58 -4.35 -1.25
C ASP A 456 11.39 -4.12 0.03
N TRP A 457 10.85 -4.48 1.18
CA TRP A 457 11.51 -4.32 2.49
C TRP A 457 11.43 -5.65 3.25
N CYS A 458 12.40 -5.88 4.14
CA CYS A 458 12.40 -7.07 4.95
C CYS A 458 11.34 -7.04 6.06
N GLY A 459 11.04 -8.22 6.59
CA GLY A 459 10.12 -8.41 7.69
C GLY A 459 8.65 -8.30 7.30
N TYR A 460 7.84 -7.99 8.29
CA TYR A 460 6.39 -7.98 8.20
C TYR A 460 5.84 -6.69 8.81
N ASN A 461 4.70 -6.26 8.29
CA ASN A 461 3.88 -5.19 8.86
C ASN A 461 2.61 -5.78 9.47
N LEU A 462 2.17 -5.22 10.59
CA LEU A 462 0.81 -5.37 11.06
C LEU A 462 -0.04 -4.20 10.53
N VAL A 463 -0.99 -4.50 9.66
CA VAL A 463 -1.79 -3.50 8.92
C VAL A 463 -3.26 -3.62 9.31
N THR A 464 -3.72 -2.81 10.25
CA THR A 464 -5.13 -2.92 10.69
C THR A 464 -6.12 -2.54 9.58
N PRO A 465 -7.29 -3.20 9.47
CA PRO A 465 -7.85 -4.23 10.37
C PRO A 465 -7.29 -5.65 10.19
N VAL A 466 -6.34 -5.90 9.28
CA VAL A 466 -5.70 -7.22 9.14
C VAL A 466 -4.93 -7.55 10.42
N ARG A 467 -5.35 -8.62 11.10
CA ARG A 467 -4.76 -9.09 12.37
C ARG A 467 -3.54 -9.99 12.19
N HIS A 468 -3.22 -10.31 10.95
CA HIS A 468 -2.09 -11.15 10.58
C HIS A 468 -0.97 -10.30 9.99
N PRO A 469 0.28 -10.50 10.41
CA PRO A 469 1.41 -9.82 9.79
C PRO A 469 1.52 -10.19 8.31
N VAL A 470 1.67 -9.18 7.46
CA VAL A 470 1.87 -9.30 6.01
C VAL A 470 3.29 -8.86 5.66
N PRO A 471 3.93 -9.35 4.58
CA PRO A 471 5.30 -8.97 4.27
C PRO A 471 5.33 -7.50 3.89
N VAL A 472 6.46 -6.84 4.13
CA VAL A 472 6.68 -5.46 3.69
C VAL A 472 7.05 -5.43 2.20
N GLY A 473 6.19 -5.98 1.35
CA GLY A 473 6.37 -5.99 -0.10
C GLY A 473 5.85 -4.71 -0.77
N PRO A 474 6.20 -4.47 -2.05
CA PRO A 474 5.71 -3.31 -2.78
C PRO A 474 4.18 -3.35 -2.93
N VAL A 475 3.56 -2.19 -2.88
CA VAL A 475 2.12 -1.97 -3.11
C VAL A 475 1.86 -1.71 -4.60
N VAL A 476 2.67 -0.86 -5.23
CA VAL A 476 2.49 -0.41 -6.61
C VAL A 476 3.67 -0.83 -7.50
N PRO A 477 3.49 -0.94 -8.83
CA PRO A 477 4.58 -1.18 -9.77
C PRO A 477 5.70 -0.15 -9.66
N LYS A 478 6.91 -0.55 -10.01
CA LYS A 478 7.98 0.43 -10.28
C LYS A 478 7.64 1.30 -11.48
N PHE A 479 7.99 2.58 -11.39
CA PHE A 479 7.69 3.60 -12.39
C PHE A 479 8.93 3.98 -13.20
N PHE A 480 8.89 3.77 -14.52
CA PHE A 480 10.02 4.02 -15.42
C PHE A 480 9.83 5.24 -16.32
N GLY A 481 8.68 5.92 -16.21
CA GLY A 481 8.45 7.24 -16.76
C GLY A 481 7.19 7.33 -17.61
N TYR A 482 6.77 8.56 -17.85
CA TYR A 482 5.65 8.92 -18.72
C TYR A 482 6.13 9.87 -19.79
N TYR A 483 5.82 9.53 -21.04
CA TYR A 483 6.42 10.11 -22.22
C TYR A 483 5.33 10.57 -23.18
N VAL A 484 5.45 11.79 -23.70
CA VAL A 484 4.54 12.35 -24.71
C VAL A 484 5.26 12.47 -26.06
N PRO A 485 4.58 12.26 -27.19
CA PRO A 485 5.22 12.34 -28.50
C PRO A 485 5.67 13.77 -28.81
N VAL A 486 6.71 13.89 -29.63
CA VAL A 486 7.24 15.16 -30.12
C VAL A 486 6.92 15.29 -31.60
N VAL A 487 6.18 16.33 -31.97
CA VAL A 487 5.83 16.65 -33.35
C VAL A 487 6.37 18.04 -33.68
N ASN A 488 7.09 18.17 -34.79
CA ASN A 488 7.75 19.42 -35.19
C ASN A 488 8.67 20.02 -34.10
N GLY A 489 9.36 19.15 -33.35
CA GLY A 489 10.27 19.55 -32.27
C GLY A 489 9.58 19.95 -30.95
N MET A 490 8.24 19.94 -30.89
CA MET A 490 7.48 20.32 -29.71
C MET A 490 6.74 19.11 -29.10
N PRO A 491 6.74 18.92 -27.78
CA PRO A 491 5.90 17.93 -27.12
C PRO A 491 4.42 18.19 -27.41
N CYS A 492 3.69 17.16 -27.85
CA CYS A 492 2.25 17.24 -28.03
C CYS A 492 1.52 17.34 -26.69
N SER A 493 0.32 17.90 -26.71
CA SER A 493 -0.59 17.75 -25.58
C SER A 493 -0.87 16.26 -25.33
N ALA A 494 -0.82 15.83 -24.07
CA ALA A 494 -1.17 14.47 -23.69
C ALA A 494 -2.57 14.07 -24.19
N THR A 495 -3.49 15.04 -24.31
CA THR A 495 -4.89 14.84 -24.73
C THR A 495 -5.12 14.94 -26.24
N ASP A 496 -4.10 15.25 -27.05
CA ASP A 496 -4.27 15.42 -28.50
C ASP A 496 -4.47 14.08 -29.23
N VAL A 497 -5.73 13.72 -29.45
CA VAL A 497 -6.13 12.45 -30.10
C VAL A 497 -5.59 12.25 -31.52
N ASN A 498 -5.13 13.30 -32.20
CA ASN A 498 -4.56 13.21 -33.55
C ASN A 498 -3.07 12.88 -33.54
N ALA A 499 -2.38 13.12 -32.43
CA ALA A 499 -1.00 12.68 -32.22
C ALA A 499 -0.96 11.20 -31.84
N PRO A 500 0.20 10.52 -31.92
CA PRO A 500 0.41 9.25 -31.24
C PRO A 500 0.02 9.32 -29.76
N SER A 501 -0.38 8.20 -29.16
CA SER A 501 -0.67 8.13 -27.73
C SER A 501 0.59 8.42 -26.92
N PRO A 502 0.47 9.12 -25.77
CA PRO A 502 1.47 9.05 -24.71
C PRO A 502 1.74 7.61 -24.26
N ILE A 503 2.89 7.39 -23.64
CA ILE A 503 3.34 6.07 -23.17
C ILE A 503 3.71 6.16 -21.69
N LEU A 504 3.12 5.28 -20.89
CA LEU A 504 3.48 5.03 -19.51
C LEU A 504 4.31 3.74 -19.42
N LEU A 505 5.53 3.83 -18.89
CA LEU A 505 6.42 2.69 -18.68
C LEU A 505 6.44 2.28 -17.19
N ILE A 506 6.09 1.04 -16.90
CA ILE A 506 6.04 0.48 -15.54
C ILE A 506 6.55 -0.97 -15.49
N GLU A 507 6.76 -1.49 -14.28
CA GLU A 507 7.08 -2.90 -14.01
C GLU A 507 6.05 -3.84 -14.66
N GLN A 508 6.51 -4.94 -15.24
CA GLN A 508 5.63 -6.01 -15.73
C GLN A 508 5.30 -7.00 -14.61
N CYS A 509 4.21 -6.74 -13.88
CA CYS A 509 3.89 -7.40 -12.61
C CYS A 509 3.19 -8.77 -12.69
N GLY A 510 3.05 -9.36 -13.88
CA GLY A 510 2.50 -10.71 -14.06
C GLY A 510 1.07 -10.72 -14.59
N GLU A 511 0.20 -11.52 -13.95
CA GLU A 511 -1.17 -11.81 -14.39
C GLU A 511 -2.18 -11.35 -13.33
N ASP A 512 -3.42 -11.10 -13.73
CA ASP A 512 -4.52 -10.77 -12.83
C ASP A 512 -4.72 -11.88 -11.77
N ILE A 513 -5.05 -11.50 -10.54
CA ILE A 513 -5.32 -12.48 -9.49
C ILE A 513 -6.66 -13.20 -9.70
N ASN A 514 -6.77 -14.41 -9.14
CA ASN A 514 -8.05 -15.12 -9.01
C ASN A 514 -8.35 -15.39 -7.52
N PRO A 515 -9.18 -14.57 -6.85
CA PRO A 515 -9.51 -14.71 -5.43
C PRO A 515 -10.18 -16.03 -5.06
N ARG A 516 -10.67 -16.80 -6.05
CA ARG A 516 -11.23 -18.15 -5.81
C ARG A 516 -10.16 -19.19 -5.54
N GLU A 517 -8.95 -18.98 -6.08
CA GLU A 517 -7.81 -19.87 -5.93
C GLU A 517 -6.94 -19.50 -4.72
N PHE A 518 -7.17 -18.32 -4.14
CA PHE A 518 -6.35 -17.78 -3.07
C PHE A 518 -6.78 -18.29 -1.70
N ASN A 519 -5.78 -18.62 -0.87
CA ASN A 519 -6.01 -18.91 0.54
C ASN A 519 -6.28 -17.59 1.31
N ARG A 520 -6.59 -17.70 2.61
CA ARG A 520 -6.89 -16.53 3.47
C ARG A 520 -5.71 -15.57 3.61
N ASP A 521 -4.49 -16.10 3.60
CA ASP A 521 -3.27 -15.32 3.74
C ASP A 521 -3.00 -14.47 2.48
N ASP A 522 -3.16 -15.05 1.29
CA ASP A 522 -3.02 -14.35 0.01
C ASP A 522 -4.06 -13.22 -0.12
N LYS A 523 -5.32 -13.48 0.30
CA LYS A 523 -6.39 -12.47 0.32
C LYS A 523 -6.10 -11.33 1.28
N SER A 524 -5.64 -11.67 2.50
CA SER A 524 -5.23 -10.68 3.51
C SER A 524 -4.07 -9.83 3.00
N GLU A 525 -3.11 -10.42 2.30
CA GLU A 525 -1.99 -9.69 1.69
C GLU A 525 -2.46 -8.75 0.58
N CYS A 526 -3.31 -9.22 -0.34
CA CYS A 526 -3.90 -8.39 -1.39
C CYS A 526 -4.69 -7.21 -0.81
N TYR A 527 -5.47 -7.46 0.23
CA TYR A 527 -6.23 -6.42 0.91
C TYR A 527 -5.33 -5.43 1.66
N SER A 528 -4.25 -5.92 2.28
CA SER A 528 -3.26 -5.05 2.93
C SER A 528 -2.58 -4.09 1.96
N LEU A 529 -2.49 -4.41 0.66
CA LEU A 529 -1.98 -3.46 -0.34
C LEU A 529 -2.86 -2.21 -0.39
N MET A 530 -4.18 -2.40 -0.35
CA MET A 530 -5.15 -1.32 -0.38
C MET A 530 -5.03 -0.46 0.89
N LEU A 531 -5.04 -1.09 2.05
CA LEU A 531 -4.92 -0.38 3.33
C LEU A 531 -3.63 0.44 3.41
N ARG A 532 -2.50 -0.12 2.95
CA ARG A 532 -1.22 0.59 2.92
C ARG A 532 -1.27 1.81 1.98
N LEU A 533 -1.94 1.70 0.84
CA LEU A 533 -2.16 2.84 -0.03
C LEU A 533 -3.00 3.94 0.65
N HIS A 534 -4.07 3.55 1.36
CA HIS A 534 -4.91 4.50 2.13
C HIS A 534 -4.14 5.17 3.27
N TYR A 535 -3.29 4.43 3.99
CA TYR A 535 -2.41 4.98 5.03
C TYR A 535 -1.43 6.02 4.48
N ASP A 536 -0.93 5.83 3.26
CA ASP A 536 -0.11 6.83 2.56
C ASP A 536 -0.92 7.99 1.96
N GLY A 537 -2.24 8.03 2.16
CA GLY A 537 -3.11 9.12 1.71
C GLY A 537 -3.48 9.05 0.23
N PHE A 538 -3.55 7.84 -0.34
CA PHE A 538 -3.92 7.63 -1.74
C PHE A 538 -5.12 6.67 -1.87
N THR A 539 -5.97 6.89 -2.86
CA THR A 539 -7.04 5.95 -3.26
C THR A 539 -6.78 5.44 -4.68
N GLN A 540 -7.24 4.21 -4.99
CA GLN A 540 -7.12 3.66 -6.34
C GLN A 540 -8.24 4.22 -7.24
N GLY A 541 -9.45 4.37 -6.69
CA GLY A 541 -10.60 5.03 -7.32
C GLY A 541 -11.46 4.13 -8.21
N SER A 542 -11.04 2.89 -8.42
CA SER A 542 -11.70 1.87 -9.26
C SER A 542 -11.23 0.46 -8.92
N PHE A 543 -11.22 0.12 -7.63
CA PHE A 543 -10.72 -1.18 -7.19
C PHE A 543 -11.52 -2.34 -7.79
N TYR A 544 -10.82 -3.26 -8.46
CA TYR A 544 -11.34 -4.51 -8.99
C TYR A 544 -10.25 -5.59 -8.92
N VAL A 545 -10.65 -6.86 -8.90
CA VAL A 545 -9.71 -8.00 -8.88
C VAL A 545 -8.66 -7.93 -10.00
N ARG A 546 -9.06 -7.57 -11.23
CA ARG A 546 -8.16 -7.40 -12.38
C ARG A 546 -7.08 -6.32 -12.19
N ASN A 547 -7.28 -5.41 -11.23
CA ASN A 547 -6.34 -4.34 -10.92
C ASN A 547 -5.34 -4.75 -9.83
N ILE A 548 -5.32 -6.03 -9.44
CA ILE A 548 -4.24 -6.62 -8.66
C ILE A 548 -3.56 -7.68 -9.53
N LEU A 549 -2.26 -7.49 -9.75
CA LEU A 549 -1.43 -8.43 -10.48
C LEU A 549 -0.63 -9.30 -9.50
N THR A 550 -0.36 -10.54 -9.89
CA THR A 550 0.51 -11.47 -9.19
C THR A 550 1.58 -12.02 -10.10
N GLN A 551 2.78 -12.21 -9.55
CA GLN A 551 3.86 -12.94 -10.18
C GLN A 551 4.59 -13.85 -9.18
N PRO A 552 5.27 -14.90 -9.67
CA PRO A 552 6.12 -15.74 -8.84
C PRO A 552 7.20 -14.90 -8.13
N GLY A 553 7.41 -15.15 -6.84
CA GLY A 553 8.43 -14.48 -6.03
C GLY A 553 9.25 -15.47 -5.19
N PRO A 554 10.07 -14.97 -4.23
CA PRO A 554 10.36 -13.56 -4.01
C PRO A 554 11.18 -12.96 -5.17
N LEU A 555 11.09 -11.65 -5.41
CA LEU A 555 11.78 -11.02 -6.54
C LEU A 555 13.30 -10.92 -6.34
N THR A 556 13.77 -11.03 -5.10
CA THR A 556 15.19 -11.16 -4.73
C THR A 556 15.82 -12.45 -5.25
N ALA A 557 15.03 -13.48 -5.53
CA ALA A 557 15.50 -14.74 -6.11
C ALA A 557 15.60 -14.63 -7.64
N PRO A 558 16.54 -15.36 -8.28
CA PRO A 558 16.62 -15.41 -9.74
C PRO A 558 15.35 -16.05 -10.33
N PRO A 559 14.95 -15.71 -11.57
CA PRO A 559 13.66 -16.10 -12.15
C PRO A 559 13.35 -17.60 -12.12
N ASP A 560 14.35 -18.46 -12.26
CA ASP A 560 14.25 -19.92 -12.24
C ASP A 560 13.94 -20.50 -10.85
N ARG A 561 14.18 -19.73 -9.78
CA ARG A 561 13.91 -20.12 -8.39
C ARG A 561 12.65 -19.49 -7.81
N ARG A 562 11.96 -18.64 -8.56
CA ARG A 562 10.72 -17.99 -8.12
C ARG A 562 9.55 -18.97 -8.16
N SER A 563 8.59 -18.81 -7.27
CA SER A 563 7.42 -19.68 -7.20
C SER A 563 6.14 -18.95 -6.85
N LYS A 564 4.99 -19.54 -7.21
CA LYS A 564 3.66 -19.12 -6.74
C LYS A 564 3.38 -19.50 -5.27
N LYS A 565 4.32 -20.14 -4.56
CA LYS A 565 4.21 -20.36 -3.10
C LYS A 565 4.56 -19.09 -2.30
N THR A 566 5.36 -18.23 -2.91
CA THR A 566 5.78 -16.93 -2.38
C THR A 566 5.45 -15.84 -3.40
N PRO A 567 4.15 -15.66 -3.74
CA PRO A 567 3.73 -14.67 -4.73
C PRO A 567 4.11 -13.25 -4.32
N SER A 568 4.29 -12.39 -5.32
CA SER A 568 4.48 -10.95 -5.19
C SER A 568 3.30 -10.25 -5.88
N PHE A 569 2.64 -9.36 -5.16
CA PHE A 569 1.42 -8.69 -5.62
C PHE A 569 1.63 -7.20 -5.89
N ARG A 570 0.85 -6.60 -6.78
CA ARG A 570 0.86 -5.17 -7.11
C ARG A 570 -0.54 -4.66 -7.42
N VAL A 571 -0.89 -3.48 -6.93
CA VAL A 571 -2.08 -2.73 -7.35
C VAL A 571 -1.73 -1.86 -8.55
N ILE A 572 -2.54 -1.92 -9.61
CA ILE A 572 -2.34 -1.18 -10.87
C ILE A 572 -3.54 -0.29 -11.21
N ASP A 573 -3.45 0.42 -12.34
CA ASP A 573 -4.54 1.16 -12.99
C ASP A 573 -5.04 2.38 -12.20
N PHE A 574 -4.13 3.29 -11.83
CA PHE A 574 -4.44 4.51 -11.08
C PHE A 574 -5.03 5.64 -11.95
N GLY A 575 -5.69 5.31 -13.06
CA GLY A 575 -6.29 6.33 -13.93
C GLY A 575 -7.33 7.19 -13.23
N ARG A 576 -7.99 6.63 -12.20
CA ARG A 576 -8.96 7.32 -11.33
C ARG A 576 -8.43 7.58 -9.92
N GLY A 577 -7.14 7.35 -9.69
CA GLY A 577 -6.51 7.51 -8.39
C GLY A 577 -6.48 8.98 -7.96
N VAL A 578 -6.51 9.19 -6.65
CA VAL A 578 -6.49 10.52 -6.03
C VAL A 578 -5.52 10.52 -4.86
N GLU A 579 -4.78 11.62 -4.68
CA GLU A 579 -3.97 11.90 -3.47
C GLU A 579 -4.76 12.82 -2.53
N PHE A 580 -4.80 12.50 -1.24
CA PHE A 580 -5.49 13.25 -0.21
C PHE A 580 -5.12 14.74 -0.17
N ARG A 581 -3.83 15.06 -0.27
CA ARG A 581 -3.36 16.46 -0.26
C ARG A 581 -3.94 17.26 -1.42
N GLN A 582 -4.00 16.65 -2.61
CA GLN A 582 -4.61 17.27 -3.77
C GLN A 582 -6.13 17.34 -3.67
N PHE A 583 -6.75 16.31 -3.09
CA PHE A 583 -8.18 16.28 -2.83
C PHE A 583 -8.60 17.43 -1.92
N ILE A 584 -7.88 17.67 -0.81
CA ILE A 584 -8.12 18.81 0.08
C ILE A 584 -7.86 20.14 -0.66
N GLY A 585 -6.73 20.23 -1.37
CA GLY A 585 -6.27 21.46 -2.03
C GLY A 585 -5.63 22.45 -1.06
N SER A 586 -5.13 23.57 -1.58
CA SER A 586 -4.23 24.48 -0.84
C SER A 586 -4.92 25.61 -0.04
N ARG A 587 -6.13 25.41 0.52
CA ARG A 587 -6.91 26.51 1.14
C ARG A 587 -7.06 26.42 2.66
N SER A 588 -7.13 27.60 3.29
CA SER A 588 -7.08 27.87 4.72
C SER A 588 -8.43 27.79 5.47
N ASP A 589 -9.52 27.52 4.78
CA ASP A 589 -10.84 27.44 5.43
C ASP A 589 -11.01 26.10 6.13
N LYS A 590 -10.97 26.15 7.47
CA LYS A 590 -11.06 25.00 8.36
C LYS A 590 -12.34 24.17 8.12
N ASP A 591 -13.48 24.82 7.91
CA ASP A 591 -14.76 24.14 7.73
C ASP A 591 -14.78 23.34 6.42
N ARG A 592 -14.17 23.92 5.38
CA ARG A 592 -13.98 23.23 4.10
C ARG A 592 -13.04 22.03 4.23
N VAL A 593 -11.95 22.16 4.99
CA VAL A 593 -11.01 21.05 5.24
C VAL A 593 -11.72 19.92 5.97
N GLU A 594 -12.45 20.21 7.05
CA GLU A 594 -13.19 19.19 7.81
C GLU A 594 -14.26 18.49 6.96
N ARG A 595 -14.98 19.23 6.10
CA ARG A 595 -15.93 18.62 5.15
C ARG A 595 -15.22 17.67 4.17
N LYS A 596 -14.11 18.09 3.59
CA LYS A 596 -13.33 17.24 2.66
C LYS A 596 -12.71 16.04 3.37
N GLN A 597 -12.30 16.16 4.63
CA GLN A 597 -11.85 15.02 5.42
C GLN A 597 -12.95 13.97 5.58
N ARG A 598 -14.20 14.39 5.83
CA ARG A 598 -15.36 13.48 5.87
C ARG A 598 -15.62 12.82 4.52
N GLU A 599 -15.59 13.60 3.44
CA GLU A 599 -15.76 13.07 2.08
C GLU A 599 -14.67 12.04 1.74
N TRP A 600 -13.41 12.32 2.11
CA TRP A 600 -12.30 11.40 1.91
C TRP A 600 -12.46 10.10 2.71
N ALA A 601 -12.90 10.20 3.97
CA ALA A 601 -13.19 9.02 4.79
C ALA A 601 -14.28 8.15 4.16
N ASN A 602 -15.31 8.74 3.57
CA ASN A 602 -16.35 8.01 2.83
C ASN A 602 -15.78 7.33 1.57
N ILE A 603 -14.87 7.98 0.84
CA ILE A 603 -14.20 7.38 -0.34
C ILE A 603 -13.39 6.15 0.10
N ILE A 604 -12.64 6.26 1.20
CA ILE A 604 -11.87 5.14 1.76
C ILE A 604 -12.81 4.00 2.15
N ASP A 605 -13.90 4.28 2.87
CA ASP A 605 -14.87 3.26 3.31
C ASP A 605 -15.53 2.55 2.11
N ASP A 606 -15.91 3.30 1.07
CA ASP A 606 -16.49 2.73 -0.15
C ASP A 606 -15.50 1.83 -0.90
N GLU A 607 -14.24 2.24 -1.00
CA GLU A 607 -13.17 1.46 -1.62
C GLU A 607 -12.83 0.22 -0.79
N ASP A 608 -12.84 0.35 0.54
CA ASP A 608 -12.63 -0.74 1.49
C ASP A 608 -13.71 -1.83 1.35
N GLN A 609 -14.98 -1.43 1.41
CA GLN A 609 -16.11 -2.34 1.20
C GLN A 609 -16.05 -3.00 -0.18
N ARG A 610 -15.60 -2.28 -1.22
CA ARG A 610 -15.41 -2.85 -2.55
C ARG A 610 -14.29 -3.88 -2.54
N ALA A 611 -13.16 -3.58 -1.92
CA ALA A 611 -12.03 -4.50 -1.85
C ALA A 611 -12.41 -5.81 -1.14
N GLN A 612 -13.15 -5.73 -0.04
CA GLN A 612 -13.68 -6.89 0.67
C GLN A 612 -14.56 -7.78 -0.22
N ARG A 613 -15.49 -7.17 -0.97
CA ARG A 613 -16.38 -7.90 -1.90
C ARG A 613 -15.61 -8.56 -3.03
N GLU A 614 -14.72 -7.81 -3.68
CA GLU A 614 -13.92 -8.28 -4.83
C GLU A 614 -12.96 -9.42 -4.42
N LEU A 615 -12.29 -9.28 -3.27
CA LEU A 615 -11.37 -10.30 -2.73
C LEU A 615 -12.07 -11.46 -2.02
N ARG A 616 -13.40 -11.38 -1.85
CA ARG A 616 -14.23 -12.39 -1.17
C ARG A 616 -13.71 -12.69 0.23
N ILE A 617 -13.54 -11.64 1.03
CA ILE A 617 -13.17 -11.73 2.43
C ILE A 617 -14.49 -11.78 3.23
N PRO A 618 -14.90 -12.95 3.76
CA PRO A 618 -16.21 -13.11 4.39
C PRO A 618 -16.33 -12.38 5.73
N ASP A 619 -15.23 -12.24 6.47
CA ASP A 619 -15.13 -11.46 7.72
C ASP A 619 -13.64 -11.20 8.02
N PHE A 620 -13.32 -10.16 8.81
CA PHE A 620 -11.98 -9.88 9.34
C PHE A 620 -11.75 -10.44 10.75
N ASP A 621 -12.79 -10.95 11.40
CA ASP A 621 -12.72 -11.55 12.74
C ASP A 621 -12.02 -12.94 12.75
N TYR A 622 -10.98 -13.12 11.93
CA TYR A 622 -10.12 -14.30 11.98
C TYR A 622 -9.26 -14.39 13.23
#